data_AF-A0A329R806-F1
#
_entry.id   AF-A0A329R806-F1
#
_cell.length_a   1.000
_cell.length_b   1.000
_cell.length_c   1.000
_cell.angle_alpha   90.00
_cell.angle_beta   90.00
_cell.angle_gamma   90.00
#
_symmetry.space_group_name_H-M   'P 1'
#
loop_
_entity.id
_entity.type
_entity.pdbx_description
1 polymer ?
#
loop_
_entity_poly.entity_id
_entity_poly.type
_entity_poly.pdbx_seq_one_letter_code
_entity_poly.pdbx_strand_id
1 'polypeptide(L)'
;MVDVHGNGLVLLLCVPRSGSSLSTVMLQNHSRVFATQEMWFLMNLVDLQKADSRPYGGSAIIRQFYSAMVSDEGFEKACRSFALEIYNGFLEGSGADFIVDKSPRYYYMLEWLDRLFPQSKRIHLQRNPLAIAASYKKVNRHTGEGFELIRSLQSPNLNMKAVDLTLGMLRLNDYFADKHTNAYEVQYEQLVSNPRDEMEKLCGFLGIGYEEGIEQYGRFVDSTKSNMFYSMGVGDPFLSSHQEAHKDSVNNWKKTLVPQEVEFYCRVIGADMFHRMGYSEQLEEAEQWTGVRYEAGPDEEVISKLTRQFSEATGSSWKQGYRMQPVDLVSNTPDENRDNQAANEPDAIEPTLAALATIRQLEAALRAADNRLERGYNERERLKVQLASAHSKIQRIKSLIPFGNQISAWASQRKILRGGKS
;
A
#
# COMPACT_ATOMS: atom_id res chain seq x y z
N MET A 1 -6.10 22.75 -2.33
CA MET A 1 -7.36 22.04 -2.01
C MET A 1 -7.70 21.13 -3.17
N VAL A 2 -8.30 19.98 -2.90
CA VAL A 2 -8.81 19.06 -3.91
C VAL A 2 -10.14 19.57 -4.46
N ASP A 3 -10.26 19.67 -5.78
CA ASP A 3 -11.50 20.07 -6.46
C ASP A 3 -12.34 18.87 -6.93
N VAL A 4 -13.52 19.15 -7.47
CA VAL A 4 -14.46 18.12 -7.96
C VAL A 4 -13.92 17.26 -9.10
N HIS A 5 -12.86 17.69 -9.78
CA HIS A 5 -12.21 16.91 -10.82
C HIS A 5 -11.01 16.11 -10.27
N GLY A 6 -10.56 16.39 -9.06
CA GLY A 6 -9.42 15.73 -8.41
C GLY A 6 -8.09 16.45 -8.61
N ASN A 7 -8.07 17.72 -9.04
CA ASN A 7 -6.84 18.50 -9.00
C ASN A 7 -6.34 18.59 -7.55
N GLY A 8 -5.04 18.43 -7.32
CA GLY A 8 -4.48 18.36 -5.97
C GLY A 8 -4.58 16.97 -5.30
N LEU A 9 -5.24 15.99 -5.93
CA LEU A 9 -5.21 14.58 -5.49
C LEU A 9 -4.18 13.79 -6.29
N VAL A 10 -3.36 13.01 -5.58
CA VAL A 10 -2.38 12.07 -6.13
C VAL A 10 -2.73 10.67 -5.65
N LEU A 11 -3.00 9.75 -6.57
CA LEU A 11 -3.25 8.34 -6.26
C LEU A 11 -1.99 7.52 -6.56
N LEU A 12 -1.40 6.91 -5.53
CA LEU A 12 -0.30 5.96 -5.70
C LEU A 12 -0.86 4.55 -5.86
N LEU A 13 -0.76 4.03 -7.08
CA LEU A 13 -1.34 2.77 -7.54
C LEU A 13 -0.24 1.72 -7.73
N CYS A 14 -0.36 0.59 -7.03
CA CYS A 14 0.58 -0.51 -7.09
C CYS A 14 -0.02 -1.75 -6.41
N VAL A 15 0.46 -2.96 -6.69
CA VAL A 15 0.12 -4.11 -5.82
C VAL A 15 0.84 -3.99 -4.47
N PRO A 16 0.34 -4.59 -3.37
CA PRO A 16 1.06 -4.56 -2.10
C PRO A 16 2.48 -5.13 -2.24
N ARG A 17 3.38 -4.69 -1.36
CA ARG A 17 4.81 -5.06 -1.35
C ARG A 17 5.66 -4.49 -2.48
N SER A 18 5.13 -3.55 -3.27
CA SER A 18 5.87 -2.81 -4.31
C SER A 18 6.75 -1.67 -3.77
N GLY A 19 6.79 -1.44 -2.46
CA GLY A 19 7.56 -0.34 -1.85
C GLY A 19 6.76 0.95 -1.62
N SER A 20 5.43 0.89 -1.72
CA SER A 20 4.57 2.07 -1.63
C SER A 20 4.68 2.83 -0.31
N SER A 21 4.84 2.15 0.81
CA SER A 21 5.08 2.82 2.10
C SER A 21 6.37 3.66 2.11
N LEU A 22 7.42 3.21 1.41
CA LEU A 22 8.67 3.97 1.25
C LEU A 22 8.45 5.21 0.38
N SER A 23 7.82 5.04 -0.79
CA SER A 23 7.54 6.15 -1.70
C SER A 23 6.65 7.21 -1.04
N THR A 24 5.60 6.78 -0.33
CA THR A 24 4.68 7.70 0.34
C THR A 24 5.36 8.45 1.49
N VAL A 25 6.22 7.81 2.29
CA VAL A 25 6.90 8.54 3.38
C VAL A 25 7.91 9.56 2.84
N MET A 26 8.58 9.28 1.72
CA MET A 26 9.47 10.27 1.09
C MET A 26 8.69 11.47 0.56
N LEU A 27 7.56 11.23 -0.14
CA LEU A 27 6.67 12.30 -0.60
C LEU A 27 6.09 13.11 0.57
N GLN A 28 5.71 12.45 1.66
CA GLN A 28 5.17 13.08 2.86
C GLN A 28 6.12 14.10 3.50
N ASN A 29 7.43 13.94 3.35
CA ASN A 29 8.40 14.88 3.93
C ASN A 29 8.41 16.24 3.24
N HIS A 30 7.96 16.31 1.99
CA HIS A 30 7.88 17.55 1.25
C HIS A 30 6.81 18.47 1.85
N SER A 31 7.12 19.75 2.10
CA SER A 31 6.20 20.70 2.76
C SER A 31 4.83 20.80 2.06
N ARG A 32 4.84 20.88 0.72
CA ARG A 32 3.67 20.99 -0.17
C ARG A 32 2.84 19.69 -0.38
N VAL A 33 3.19 18.57 0.27
CA VAL A 33 2.50 17.28 0.07
C VAL A 33 2.02 16.68 1.38
N PHE A 34 0.74 16.37 1.53
CA PHE A 34 0.22 15.63 2.68
C PHE A 34 -0.12 14.19 2.29
N ALA A 35 0.17 13.23 3.16
CA ALA A 35 -0.11 11.83 2.98
C ALA A 35 -0.34 11.17 4.35
N THR A 36 -1.05 10.05 4.33
CA THR A 36 -1.14 9.13 5.47
C THR A 36 -0.57 7.77 5.07
N GLN A 37 -0.48 6.83 6.02
CA GLN A 37 0.06 5.51 5.73
C GLN A 37 -0.76 4.76 4.68
N GLU A 38 -2.07 4.59 4.90
CA GLU A 38 -3.03 4.02 3.95
C GLU A 38 -4.44 4.52 4.27
N MET A 39 -5.24 4.90 3.27
CA MET A 39 -6.54 5.51 3.53
C MET A 39 -7.72 4.53 3.38
N TRP A 40 -7.71 3.66 2.37
CA TRP A 40 -8.71 2.62 2.06
C TRP A 40 -10.19 3.07 1.95
N PHE A 41 -10.58 4.27 2.39
CA PHE A 41 -11.98 4.65 2.53
C PHE A 41 -12.73 4.75 1.20
N LEU A 42 -12.05 5.07 0.10
CA LEU A 42 -12.65 5.03 -1.24
C LEU A 42 -13.19 3.63 -1.59
N MET A 43 -12.54 2.55 -1.12
CA MET A 43 -13.08 1.20 -1.31
C MET A 43 -14.33 0.93 -0.46
N ASN A 44 -14.46 1.56 0.71
CA ASN A 44 -15.71 1.49 1.48
C ASN A 44 -16.84 2.23 0.78
N LEU A 45 -16.53 3.35 0.11
CA LEU A 45 -17.52 4.09 -0.67
C LEU A 45 -17.98 3.27 -1.87
N VAL A 46 -17.08 2.68 -2.66
CA VAL A 46 -17.49 1.85 -3.80
C VAL A 46 -18.31 0.63 -3.38
N ASP A 47 -18.03 0.07 -2.20
CA ASP A 47 -18.74 -1.09 -1.67
C ASP A 47 -20.05 -0.74 -0.95
N LEU A 48 -20.35 0.55 -0.74
CA LEU A 48 -21.51 0.98 0.05
C LEU A 48 -22.85 0.48 -0.52
N GLN A 49 -22.94 0.35 -1.85
CA GLN A 49 -24.13 -0.18 -2.54
C GLN A 49 -24.29 -1.70 -2.41
N LYS A 50 -23.22 -2.45 -2.09
CA LYS A 50 -23.27 -3.92 -1.97
C LYS A 50 -24.13 -4.39 -0.81
N ALA A 51 -24.36 -3.54 0.20
CA ALA A 51 -25.21 -3.85 1.34
C ALA A 51 -24.88 -5.21 1.97
N ASP A 52 -23.69 -5.32 2.57
CA ASP A 52 -23.21 -6.54 3.23
C ASP A 52 -24.21 -7.07 4.28
N SER A 53 -24.04 -8.34 4.65
CA SER A 53 -24.86 -8.95 5.70
C SER A 53 -24.67 -8.22 7.02
N ARG A 54 -25.76 -7.85 7.67
CA ARG A 54 -25.76 -7.10 8.93
C ARG A 54 -26.53 -7.86 10.00
N PRO A 55 -26.03 -7.91 11.27
CA PRO A 55 -26.68 -8.66 12.35
C PRO A 55 -28.14 -8.24 12.63
N TYR A 56 -28.48 -6.98 12.37
CA TYR A 56 -29.82 -6.44 12.57
C TYR A 56 -30.70 -6.47 11.30
N GLY A 57 -30.23 -7.08 10.21
CA GLY A 57 -30.96 -7.18 8.95
C GLY A 57 -30.95 -5.92 8.09
N GLY A 58 -31.90 -5.82 7.15
CA GLY A 58 -32.09 -4.66 6.27
C GLY A 58 -31.18 -4.58 5.04
N SER A 59 -30.28 -5.56 4.82
CA SER A 59 -29.42 -5.59 3.62
C SER A 59 -30.20 -5.61 2.31
N ALA A 60 -31.33 -6.33 2.25
CA ALA A 60 -32.22 -6.32 1.08
C ALA A 60 -32.88 -4.96 0.84
N ILE A 61 -33.30 -4.26 1.91
CA ILE A 61 -33.90 -2.92 1.83
C ILE A 61 -32.88 -1.91 1.29
N ILE A 62 -31.64 -1.95 1.76
CA ILE A 62 -30.59 -1.06 1.23
C ILE A 62 -30.29 -1.35 -0.24
N ARG A 63 -30.20 -2.62 -0.62
CA ARG A 63 -30.01 -3.01 -2.02
C ARG A 63 -31.11 -2.41 -2.90
N GLN A 64 -32.37 -2.55 -2.47
CA GLN A 64 -33.54 -1.99 -3.17
C GLN A 64 -33.51 -0.46 -3.20
N PHE A 65 -33.15 0.19 -2.10
CA PHE A 65 -33.04 1.66 -2.04
C PHE A 65 -32.02 2.18 -3.05
N TYR A 66 -30.80 1.62 -3.06
CA TYR A 66 -29.80 2.04 -4.04
C TYR A 66 -30.23 1.72 -5.47
N SER A 67 -30.78 0.52 -5.74
CA SER A 67 -31.18 0.15 -7.09
C SER A 67 -32.38 0.93 -7.64
N ALA A 68 -33.29 1.39 -6.78
CA ALA A 68 -34.56 2.00 -7.19
C ALA A 68 -34.62 3.51 -7.02
N MET A 69 -33.88 4.07 -6.05
CA MET A 69 -34.02 5.48 -5.65
C MET A 69 -32.76 6.32 -5.90
N VAL A 70 -31.61 5.70 -6.14
CA VAL A 70 -30.32 6.41 -6.29
C VAL A 70 -29.75 6.10 -7.67
N SER A 71 -29.56 7.13 -8.50
CA SER A 71 -28.85 6.97 -9.76
C SER A 71 -27.35 6.76 -9.53
N ASP A 72 -26.68 6.06 -10.45
CA ASP A 72 -25.22 5.88 -10.39
C ASP A 72 -24.48 7.22 -10.31
N GLU A 73 -24.91 8.21 -11.11
CA GLU A 73 -24.35 9.56 -11.08
C GLU A 73 -24.57 10.27 -9.73
N GLY A 74 -25.78 10.18 -9.17
CA GLY A 74 -26.09 10.77 -7.87
C GLY A 74 -25.27 10.12 -6.74
N PHE A 75 -25.07 8.81 -6.82
CA PHE A 75 -24.21 8.08 -5.91
C PHE A 75 -22.75 8.51 -6.03
N GLU A 76 -22.21 8.56 -7.26
CA GLU A 76 -20.83 9.00 -7.52
C GLU A 76 -20.61 10.45 -7.05
N LYS A 77 -21.59 11.36 -7.26
CA LYS A 77 -21.55 12.73 -6.74
C LYS A 77 -21.51 12.76 -5.20
N ALA A 78 -22.33 11.95 -4.54
CA ALA A 78 -22.33 11.87 -3.07
C ALA A 78 -21.00 11.31 -2.53
N CYS A 79 -20.47 10.25 -3.13
CA CYS A 79 -19.16 9.69 -2.79
C CYS A 79 -18.03 10.71 -3.01
N ARG A 80 -18.10 11.47 -4.11
CA ARG A 80 -17.14 12.55 -4.40
C ARG A 80 -17.17 13.60 -3.31
N SER A 81 -18.34 14.10 -2.94
CA SER A 81 -18.48 15.08 -1.86
C SER A 81 -17.91 14.57 -0.54
N PHE A 82 -18.19 13.31 -0.17
CA PHE A 82 -17.61 12.69 1.02
C PHE A 82 -16.08 12.65 0.96
N ALA A 83 -15.53 12.20 -0.17
CA ALA A 83 -14.08 12.09 -0.35
C ALA A 83 -13.40 13.45 -0.34
N LEU A 84 -14.00 14.47 -0.96
CA LEU A 84 -13.51 15.84 -0.94
C LEU A 84 -13.46 16.39 0.47
N GLU A 85 -14.49 16.18 1.29
CA GLU A 85 -14.51 16.63 2.68
C GLU A 85 -13.36 16.01 3.48
N ILE A 86 -13.13 14.70 3.34
CA ILE A 86 -12.01 14.00 3.99
C ILE A 86 -10.66 14.58 3.52
N TYR A 87 -10.44 14.65 2.21
CA TYR A 87 -9.17 15.09 1.64
C TYR A 87 -8.86 16.55 1.97
N ASN A 88 -9.85 17.43 1.82
CA ASN A 88 -9.72 18.84 2.12
C ASN A 88 -9.57 19.11 3.62
N GLY A 89 -10.21 18.31 4.48
CA GLY A 89 -10.00 18.37 5.92
C GLY A 89 -8.55 18.06 6.33
N PHE A 90 -7.84 17.20 5.59
CA PHE A 90 -6.40 16.96 5.81
C PHE A 90 -5.52 18.09 5.28
N LEU A 91 -5.91 18.70 4.14
CA LEU A 91 -5.15 19.81 3.56
C LEU A 91 -5.31 21.11 4.37
N GLU A 92 -6.47 21.30 5.00
CA GLU A 92 -6.78 22.45 5.83
C GLU A 92 -5.75 22.63 6.97
N GLY A 93 -5.09 23.79 6.99
CA GLY A 93 -4.05 24.09 7.98
C GLY A 93 -2.75 23.29 7.85
N SER A 94 -2.60 22.43 6.84
CA SER A 94 -1.35 21.68 6.61
C SER A 94 -0.29 22.47 5.82
N GLY A 95 -0.72 23.47 5.05
CA GLY A 95 0.13 24.17 4.07
C GLY A 95 0.47 23.35 2.83
N ALA A 96 -0.07 22.13 2.68
CA ALA A 96 0.14 21.29 1.52
C ALA A 96 -0.81 21.65 0.37
N ASP A 97 -0.32 21.50 -0.86
CA ASP A 97 -1.10 21.66 -2.09
C ASP A 97 -1.69 20.34 -2.58
N PHE A 98 -0.99 19.24 -2.29
CA PHE A 98 -1.33 17.91 -2.75
C PHE A 98 -1.64 16.98 -1.59
N ILE A 99 -2.62 16.10 -1.78
CA ILE A 99 -2.81 14.93 -0.94
C ILE A 99 -2.46 13.66 -1.71
N VAL A 100 -1.63 12.81 -1.12
CA VAL A 100 -1.27 11.50 -1.65
C VAL A 100 -2.10 10.44 -0.94
N ASP A 101 -3.05 9.85 -1.67
CA ASP A 101 -3.74 8.64 -1.24
C ASP A 101 -3.03 7.42 -1.83
N LYS A 102 -2.41 6.65 -0.93
CA LYS A 102 -1.82 5.37 -1.25
C LYS A 102 -2.64 4.27 -0.60
N SER A 103 -3.20 3.41 -1.43
CA SER A 103 -3.90 2.21 -1.00
C SER A 103 -3.67 1.11 -2.05
N PRO A 104 -2.82 0.10 -1.78
CA PRO A 104 -2.30 -0.77 -2.84
C PRO A 104 -3.40 -1.49 -3.67
N ARG A 105 -4.53 -1.84 -3.06
CA ARG A 105 -5.59 -2.55 -3.78
C ARG A 105 -6.53 -1.67 -4.59
N TYR A 106 -6.16 -0.42 -4.86
CA TYR A 106 -6.95 0.46 -5.74
C TYR A 106 -7.08 -0.03 -7.19
N TYR A 107 -6.29 -1.04 -7.60
CA TYR A 107 -6.57 -1.79 -8.83
C TYR A 107 -7.99 -2.38 -8.86
N TYR A 108 -8.63 -2.57 -7.69
CA TYR A 108 -10.00 -3.04 -7.55
C TYR A 108 -11.05 -2.14 -8.23
N MET A 109 -10.79 -0.83 -8.32
CA MET A 109 -11.81 0.18 -8.68
C MET A 109 -11.31 1.27 -9.65
N LEU A 110 -10.38 0.92 -10.55
CA LEU A 110 -9.73 1.87 -11.46
C LEU A 110 -10.72 2.66 -12.33
N GLU A 111 -11.74 2.01 -12.89
CA GLU A 111 -12.78 2.69 -13.68
C GLU A 111 -13.54 3.71 -12.83
N TRP A 112 -13.76 3.41 -11.56
CA TRP A 112 -14.48 4.28 -10.64
C TRP A 112 -13.62 5.48 -10.24
N LEU A 113 -12.31 5.28 -10.03
CA LEU A 113 -11.36 6.38 -9.78
C LEU A 113 -11.33 7.39 -10.94
N ASP A 114 -11.37 6.92 -12.19
CA ASP A 114 -11.38 7.81 -13.38
C ASP A 114 -12.65 8.63 -13.49
N ARG A 115 -13.81 8.08 -13.08
CA ARG A 115 -15.08 8.83 -13.01
C ARG A 115 -15.14 9.77 -11.82
N LEU A 116 -14.60 9.35 -10.68
CA LEU A 116 -14.65 10.13 -9.45
C LEU A 116 -13.72 11.35 -9.54
N PHE A 117 -12.49 11.14 -10.01
CA PHE A 117 -11.41 12.14 -10.03
C PHE A 117 -10.60 12.08 -11.34
N PRO A 118 -11.17 12.53 -12.47
CA PRO A 118 -10.54 12.45 -13.79
C PRO A 118 -9.23 13.24 -13.93
N GLN A 119 -9.05 14.32 -13.15
CA GLN A 119 -7.85 15.17 -13.14
C GLN A 119 -6.86 14.81 -12.04
N SER A 120 -7.11 13.75 -11.26
CA SER A 120 -6.13 13.28 -10.28
C SER A 120 -4.86 12.78 -10.94
N LYS A 121 -3.71 13.12 -10.34
CA LYS A 121 -2.41 12.56 -10.75
C LYS A 121 -2.32 11.11 -10.28
N ARG A 122 -1.77 10.24 -11.12
CA ARG A 122 -1.61 8.80 -10.87
C ARG A 122 -0.13 8.46 -10.87
N ILE A 123 0.34 7.82 -9.80
CA ILE A 123 1.70 7.27 -9.73
C ILE A 123 1.58 5.75 -9.83
N HIS A 124 2.16 5.17 -10.88
CA HIS A 124 2.26 3.72 -11.05
C HIS A 124 3.56 3.23 -10.42
N LEU A 125 3.50 2.64 -9.23
CA LEU A 125 4.69 2.08 -8.59
C LEU A 125 4.83 0.59 -8.95
N GLN A 126 5.86 0.29 -9.72
CA GLN A 126 6.22 -1.04 -10.18
C GLN A 126 7.38 -1.61 -9.36
N ARG A 127 7.42 -2.94 -9.25
CA ARG A 127 8.51 -3.70 -8.63
C ARG A 127 8.61 -5.05 -9.32
N ASN A 128 9.80 -5.63 -9.37
CA ASN A 128 10.02 -6.97 -9.93
C ASN A 128 9.01 -7.98 -9.32
N PRO A 129 8.20 -8.69 -10.14
CA PRO A 129 7.22 -9.67 -9.67
C PRO A 129 7.80 -10.70 -8.68
N LEU A 130 9.02 -11.21 -8.95
CA LEU A 130 9.68 -12.19 -8.09
C LEU A 130 10.06 -11.59 -6.73
N ALA A 131 10.46 -10.32 -6.70
CA ALA A 131 10.76 -9.60 -5.47
C ALA A 131 9.50 -9.33 -4.63
N ILE A 132 8.36 -9.08 -5.28
CA ILE A 132 7.05 -8.95 -4.61
C ILE A 132 6.67 -10.29 -3.94
N ALA A 133 6.73 -11.41 -4.68
CA ALA A 133 6.42 -12.74 -4.16
C ALA A 133 7.32 -13.11 -2.96
N ALA A 134 8.62 -12.84 -3.06
CA ALA A 134 9.57 -13.04 -1.97
C ALA A 134 9.28 -12.14 -0.74
N SER A 135 8.85 -10.90 -0.97
CA SER A 135 8.45 -9.96 0.09
C SER A 135 7.25 -10.46 0.89
N TYR A 136 6.23 -11.03 0.22
CA TYR A 136 5.12 -11.69 0.93
C TYR A 136 5.61 -12.82 1.83
N LYS A 137 6.47 -13.73 1.32
CA LYS A 137 7.04 -14.82 2.15
C LYS A 137 7.77 -14.29 3.38
N LYS A 138 8.56 -13.22 3.23
CA LYS A 138 9.31 -12.60 4.32
C LYS A 138 8.38 -11.99 5.38
N VAL A 139 7.40 -11.19 4.97
CA VAL A 139 6.46 -10.52 5.88
C VAL A 139 5.61 -11.54 6.62
N ASN A 140 5.03 -12.51 5.91
CA ASN A 140 4.19 -13.53 6.53
C ASN A 140 4.97 -14.32 7.58
N ARG A 141 6.21 -14.73 7.27
CA ARG A 141 7.09 -15.38 8.26
C ARG A 141 7.32 -14.50 9.49
N HIS A 142 7.49 -13.18 9.31
CA HIS A 142 7.66 -12.23 10.42
C HIS A 142 6.39 -12.08 11.26
N THR A 143 5.20 -12.06 10.65
CA THR A 143 3.93 -11.96 11.37
C THR A 143 3.48 -13.27 12.02
N GLY A 144 4.14 -14.39 11.72
CA GLY A 144 3.81 -15.73 12.23
C GLY A 144 2.82 -16.49 11.35
N GLU A 145 2.50 -15.96 10.17
CA GLU A 145 1.67 -16.61 9.17
C GLU A 145 2.54 -17.34 8.14
N GLY A 146 2.17 -18.55 7.74
CA GLY A 146 2.78 -19.18 6.56
C GLY A 146 2.33 -18.47 5.28
N PHE A 147 3.21 -18.38 4.29
CA PHE A 147 2.82 -18.10 2.90
C PHE A 147 3.53 -19.06 1.97
N GLU A 148 2.75 -19.91 1.33
CA GLU A 148 3.19 -20.87 0.32
C GLU A 148 2.72 -20.37 -1.05
N LEU A 149 3.66 -19.97 -1.92
CA LEU A 149 3.34 -19.27 -3.17
C LEU A 149 2.48 -20.14 -4.11
N ILE A 150 2.98 -21.34 -4.43
CA ILE A 150 2.31 -22.28 -5.35
C ILE A 150 0.92 -22.63 -4.83
N ARG A 151 0.82 -23.03 -3.55
CA ARG A 151 -0.45 -23.39 -2.92
C ARG A 151 -1.45 -22.22 -2.92
N SER A 152 -0.97 -20.98 -2.75
CA SER A 152 -1.83 -19.79 -2.78
C SER A 152 -2.40 -19.54 -4.16
N LEU A 153 -1.59 -19.68 -5.22
CA LEU A 153 -2.03 -19.54 -6.62
C LEU A 153 -2.94 -20.70 -7.06
N GLN A 154 -2.75 -21.89 -6.50
CA GLN A 154 -3.54 -23.07 -6.81
C GLN A 154 -4.81 -23.22 -5.94
N SER A 155 -4.93 -22.42 -4.87
CA SER A 155 -6.01 -22.53 -3.89
C SER A 155 -7.42 -22.60 -4.52
N PRO A 156 -8.30 -23.51 -4.03
CA PRO A 156 -9.70 -23.56 -4.46
C PRO A 156 -10.52 -22.39 -3.89
N ASN A 157 -10.04 -21.77 -2.81
CA ASN A 157 -10.64 -20.57 -2.21
C ASN A 157 -9.88 -19.32 -2.62
N LEU A 158 -10.57 -18.18 -2.66
CA LEU A 158 -9.97 -16.88 -2.94
C LEU A 158 -8.80 -16.60 -1.99
N ASN A 159 -7.65 -16.26 -2.57
CA ASN A 159 -6.49 -15.79 -1.82
C ASN A 159 -6.06 -14.43 -2.37
N MET A 160 -6.24 -13.38 -1.57
CA MET A 160 -5.93 -12.03 -2.02
C MET A 160 -4.46 -11.82 -2.37
N LYS A 161 -3.52 -12.56 -1.78
CA LYS A 161 -2.09 -12.50 -2.16
C LYS A 161 -1.87 -13.08 -3.56
N ALA A 162 -2.63 -14.12 -3.93
CA ALA A 162 -2.61 -14.64 -5.30
C ALA A 162 -3.19 -13.61 -6.28
N VAL A 163 -4.30 -12.95 -5.93
CA VAL A 163 -4.89 -11.85 -6.74
C VAL A 163 -3.90 -10.69 -6.89
N ASP A 164 -3.27 -10.26 -5.79
CA ASP A 164 -2.25 -9.20 -5.79
C ASP A 164 -1.10 -9.55 -6.76
N LEU A 165 -0.59 -10.79 -6.70
CA LEU A 165 0.54 -11.26 -7.49
C LEU A 165 0.20 -11.57 -8.96
N THR A 166 -1.08 -11.55 -9.34
CA THR A 166 -1.54 -11.90 -10.70
C THR A 166 -2.49 -10.83 -11.23
N LEU A 167 -3.79 -10.96 -10.97
CA LEU A 167 -4.84 -10.11 -11.52
C LEU A 167 -4.63 -8.62 -11.24
N GLY A 168 -4.23 -8.25 -10.02
CA GLY A 168 -3.99 -6.85 -9.67
C GLY A 168 -2.82 -6.26 -10.45
N MET A 169 -1.75 -7.05 -10.64
CA MET A 169 -0.58 -6.65 -11.42
C MET A 169 -0.90 -6.54 -12.91
N LEU A 170 -1.56 -7.56 -13.48
CA LEU A 170 -2.05 -7.55 -14.86
C LEU A 170 -2.91 -6.32 -15.13
N ARG A 171 -3.86 -6.07 -14.23
CA ARG A 171 -4.80 -4.97 -14.34
C ARG A 171 -4.15 -3.59 -14.26
N LEU A 172 -3.16 -3.40 -13.38
CA LEU A 172 -2.43 -2.13 -13.31
C LEU A 172 -1.58 -1.90 -14.57
N ASN A 173 -0.93 -2.95 -15.09
CA ASN A 173 -0.18 -2.85 -16.34
C ASN A 173 -1.07 -2.51 -17.54
N ASP A 174 -2.26 -3.13 -17.64
CA ASP A 174 -3.24 -2.77 -18.67
C ASP A 174 -3.70 -1.31 -18.53
N TYR A 175 -3.95 -0.87 -17.29
CA TYR A 175 -4.40 0.49 -17.00
C TYR A 175 -3.39 1.57 -17.41
N PHE A 176 -2.10 1.31 -17.22
CA PHE A 176 -1.00 2.22 -17.59
C PHE A 176 -0.35 1.89 -18.94
N ALA A 177 -0.97 1.05 -19.78
CA ALA A 177 -0.38 0.62 -21.05
C ALA A 177 -0.12 1.78 -22.03
N ASP A 178 -0.91 2.85 -21.95
CA ASP A 178 -0.75 4.05 -22.76
C ASP A 178 -0.20 5.21 -21.90
N LYS A 179 0.68 6.03 -22.50
CA LYS A 179 1.19 7.23 -21.83
C LYS A 179 0.05 8.22 -21.56
N HIS A 180 0.02 8.75 -20.34
CA HIS A 180 -0.98 9.72 -19.92
C HIS A 180 -0.30 10.90 -19.19
N THR A 181 -0.76 12.13 -19.43
CA THR A 181 -0.17 13.36 -18.86
C THR A 181 -0.29 13.43 -17.34
N ASN A 182 -1.37 12.88 -16.79
CA ASN A 182 -1.58 12.72 -15.35
C ASN A 182 -1.03 11.40 -14.81
N ALA A 183 -0.20 10.66 -15.54
CA ALA A 183 0.42 9.43 -15.05
C ALA A 183 1.96 9.54 -14.99
N TYR A 184 2.55 8.98 -13.94
CA TYR A 184 4.00 8.84 -13.82
C TYR A 184 4.36 7.45 -13.30
N GLU A 185 5.31 6.79 -13.95
CA GLU A 185 5.75 5.45 -13.56
C GLU A 185 7.01 5.52 -12.71
N VAL A 186 7.02 4.77 -11.61
CA VAL A 186 8.15 4.64 -10.70
C VAL A 186 8.55 3.18 -10.63
N GLN A 187 9.81 2.88 -10.90
CA GLN A 187 10.38 1.58 -10.57
C GLN A 187 10.97 1.60 -9.17
N TYR A 188 10.54 0.69 -8.31
CA TYR A 188 11.04 0.55 -6.94
C TYR A 188 12.57 0.45 -6.91
N GLU A 189 13.16 -0.30 -7.84
CA GLU A 189 14.59 -0.52 -7.94
C GLU A 189 15.37 0.76 -8.26
N GLN A 190 14.79 1.65 -9.07
CA GLN A 190 15.35 2.99 -9.32
C GLN A 190 15.19 3.88 -8.10
N LEU A 191 14.01 3.87 -7.46
CA LEU A 191 13.73 4.65 -6.26
C LEU A 191 14.72 4.33 -5.12
N VAL A 192 15.03 3.05 -4.89
CA VAL A 192 16.01 2.70 -3.84
C VAL A 192 17.46 2.83 -4.28
N SER A 193 17.72 3.01 -5.57
CA SER A 193 19.07 3.16 -6.10
C SER A 193 19.52 4.60 -6.23
N ASN A 194 18.61 5.48 -6.67
CA ASN A 194 18.86 6.89 -6.90
C ASN A 194 17.67 7.68 -6.29
N PRO A 195 17.46 7.60 -4.96
CA PRO A 195 16.26 8.12 -4.32
C PRO A 195 16.08 9.63 -4.51
N ARG A 196 17.16 10.41 -4.44
CA ARG A 196 17.15 11.86 -4.72
C ARG A 196 16.61 12.14 -6.13
N ASP A 197 17.21 11.53 -7.14
CA ASP A 197 16.87 11.76 -8.54
C ASP A 197 15.41 11.37 -8.85
N GLU A 198 14.95 10.23 -8.32
CA GLU A 198 13.56 9.81 -8.48
C GLU A 198 12.58 10.73 -7.75
N MET A 199 12.94 11.23 -6.56
CA MET A 199 12.12 12.21 -5.84
C MET A 199 12.07 13.56 -6.57
N GLU A 200 13.17 14.01 -7.17
CA GLU A 200 13.20 15.24 -7.98
C GLU A 200 12.29 15.12 -9.21
N LYS A 201 12.33 13.98 -9.92
CA LYS A 201 11.41 13.71 -11.05
C LYS A 201 9.94 13.67 -10.61
N LEU A 202 9.65 13.02 -9.48
CA LEU A 202 8.31 12.99 -8.89
C LEU A 202 7.82 14.38 -8.54
N CYS A 203 8.65 15.21 -7.89
CA CYS A 203 8.35 16.62 -7.64
C CYS A 203 8.05 17.38 -8.94
N GLY A 204 8.88 17.19 -9.96
CA GLY A 204 8.66 17.75 -11.30
C GLY A 204 7.32 17.35 -11.92
N PHE A 205 6.94 16.07 -11.82
CA PHE A 205 5.64 15.56 -12.27
C PHE A 205 4.46 16.20 -11.51
N LEU A 206 4.63 16.43 -10.20
CA LEU A 206 3.63 17.14 -9.40
C LEU A 206 3.59 18.65 -9.69
N GLY A 207 4.63 19.22 -10.31
CA GLY A 207 4.77 20.65 -10.55
C GLY A 207 5.26 21.43 -9.32
N ILE A 208 6.00 20.76 -8.42
CA ILE A 208 6.61 21.36 -7.23
C ILE A 208 8.13 21.24 -7.30
N GLY A 209 8.85 22.16 -6.66
CA GLY A 209 10.32 22.11 -6.61
C GLY A 209 10.80 21.09 -5.59
N TYR A 210 11.90 20.39 -5.87
CA TYR A 210 12.50 19.45 -4.93
C TYR A 210 12.97 20.15 -3.64
N GLU A 211 12.74 19.51 -2.49
CA GLU A 211 13.22 19.94 -1.17
C GLU A 211 14.38 19.02 -0.73
N GLU A 212 15.50 19.61 -0.34
CA GLU A 212 16.72 18.86 -0.03
C GLU A 212 16.51 17.88 1.13
N GLY A 213 16.83 16.61 0.87
CA GLY A 213 16.82 15.54 1.88
C GLY A 213 15.46 14.90 2.15
N ILE A 214 14.41 15.19 1.38
CA ILE A 214 13.08 14.55 1.55
C ILE A 214 13.12 13.02 1.44
N GLU A 215 14.11 12.47 0.74
CA GLU A 215 14.33 11.03 0.65
C GLU A 215 14.89 10.40 1.94
N GLN A 216 15.45 11.20 2.84
CA GLN A 216 16.03 10.76 4.11
C GLN A 216 14.97 10.78 5.20
N TYR A 217 13.95 9.94 5.02
CA TYR A 217 12.71 9.97 5.78
C TYR A 217 12.86 9.75 7.28
N GLY A 218 13.95 9.13 7.72
CA GLY A 218 14.30 8.99 9.12
C GLY A 218 14.59 10.32 9.83
N ARG A 219 15.05 11.35 9.11
CA ARG A 219 15.34 12.68 9.68
C ARG A 219 14.09 13.44 10.10
N PHE A 220 12.92 13.07 9.57
CA PHE A 220 11.66 13.77 9.79
C PHE A 220 10.78 13.13 10.87
N VAL A 221 11.25 12.07 11.54
CA VAL A 221 10.45 11.23 12.44
C VAL A 221 9.75 12.03 13.56
N ASP A 222 10.38 13.10 14.05
CA ASP A 222 9.87 13.89 15.17
C ASP A 222 8.97 15.08 14.75
N SER A 223 8.68 15.26 13.46
CA SER A 223 7.76 16.31 13.01
C SER A 223 6.30 15.96 13.32
N THR A 224 5.46 16.98 13.53
CA THR A 224 3.99 16.79 13.70
C THR A 224 3.38 15.99 12.56
N LYS A 225 3.86 16.26 11.33
CA LYS A 225 3.41 15.62 10.09
C LYS A 225 3.80 14.14 10.01
N SER A 226 5.02 13.79 10.40
CA SER A 226 5.45 12.39 10.52
C SER A 226 4.73 11.67 11.66
N ASN A 227 4.48 12.35 12.77
CA ASN A 227 3.71 11.79 13.86
C ASN A 227 2.29 11.40 13.42
N MET A 228 1.64 12.28 12.66
CA MET A 228 0.34 11.99 12.06
C MET A 228 0.41 10.86 11.04
N PHE A 229 1.44 10.83 10.18
CA PHE A 229 1.65 9.75 9.21
C PHE A 229 1.71 8.37 9.89
N TYR A 230 2.56 8.21 10.90
CA TYR A 230 2.76 6.93 11.61
C TYR A 230 1.68 6.60 12.66
N SER A 231 0.61 7.41 12.77
CA SER A 231 -0.47 7.22 13.73
C SER A 231 -1.22 5.89 13.55
N MET A 232 -1.44 5.51 12.29
CA MET A 232 -2.29 4.38 11.92
C MET A 232 -1.59 3.04 12.12
N GLY A 233 -0.25 3.02 12.30
CA GLY A 233 0.57 1.81 12.48
C GLY A 233 0.27 0.71 11.46
N VAL A 234 -0.10 1.10 10.25
CA VAL A 234 -0.28 0.22 9.10
C VAL A 234 0.83 0.46 8.08
N GLY A 235 0.93 -0.40 7.08
CA GLY A 235 1.97 -0.31 6.05
C GLY A 235 3.08 -1.35 6.24
N ASP A 236 4.31 -1.00 5.82
CA ASP A 236 5.41 -1.97 5.82
C ASP A 236 6.07 -2.06 7.21
N PRO A 237 6.02 -3.22 7.90
CA PRO A 237 6.62 -3.37 9.23
C PRO A 237 8.14 -3.16 9.25
N PHE A 238 8.80 -3.22 8.09
CA PHE A 238 10.24 -3.01 7.98
C PHE A 238 10.63 -1.56 7.63
N LEU A 239 9.68 -0.63 7.44
CA LEU A 239 10.02 0.73 7.04
C LEU A 239 10.77 1.49 8.15
N SER A 240 10.34 1.34 9.39
CA SER A 240 10.90 2.01 10.56
C SER A 240 12.26 1.45 11.01
N SER A 241 12.69 0.29 10.47
CA SER A 241 14.02 -0.26 10.79
C SER A 241 15.16 0.43 10.04
N HIS A 242 14.84 1.33 9.11
CA HIS A 242 15.79 2.07 8.31
C HIS A 242 15.45 3.56 8.32
N GLN A 243 16.46 4.40 8.18
CA GLN A 243 16.33 5.86 8.12
C GLN A 243 16.32 6.38 6.67
N GLU A 244 16.79 5.55 5.72
CA GLU A 244 17.00 5.88 4.32
C GLU A 244 16.69 4.66 3.45
N ALA A 245 16.47 4.89 2.15
CA ALA A 245 16.30 3.80 1.20
C ALA A 245 17.54 2.91 1.10
N HIS A 246 17.32 1.62 0.87
CA HIS A 246 18.38 0.62 0.79
C HIS A 246 18.04 -0.46 -0.24
N LYS A 247 19.07 -1.11 -0.78
CA LYS A 247 18.96 -2.07 -1.89
C LYS A 247 18.75 -3.52 -1.45
N ASP A 248 18.74 -3.82 -0.15
CA ASP A 248 18.79 -5.20 0.36
C ASP A 248 17.61 -6.06 -0.10
N SER A 249 16.48 -5.44 -0.44
CA SER A 249 15.28 -6.14 -0.86
C SER A 249 15.12 -6.27 -2.39
N VAL A 250 15.98 -5.66 -3.20
CA VAL A 250 15.92 -5.69 -4.67
C VAL A 250 16.08 -7.12 -5.20
N ASN A 251 17.15 -7.80 -4.79
CA ASN A 251 17.49 -9.15 -5.26
C ASN A 251 17.23 -10.25 -4.23
N ASN A 252 16.41 -9.98 -3.20
CA ASN A 252 16.20 -10.95 -2.11
C ASN A 252 15.47 -12.23 -2.59
N TRP A 253 14.79 -12.17 -3.73
CA TRP A 253 14.02 -13.27 -4.29
C TRP A 253 14.91 -14.48 -4.59
N LYS A 254 16.15 -14.23 -5.02
CA LYS A 254 17.20 -15.25 -5.25
C LYS A 254 17.54 -16.07 -4.00
N LYS A 255 17.31 -15.52 -2.81
CA LYS A 255 17.58 -16.19 -1.51
C LYS A 255 16.32 -16.71 -0.82
N THR A 256 15.14 -16.29 -1.28
CA THR A 256 13.87 -16.50 -0.56
C THR A 256 12.95 -17.48 -1.28
N LEU A 257 12.95 -17.46 -2.61
CA LEU A 257 12.21 -18.38 -3.45
C LEU A 257 13.07 -19.61 -3.76
N VAL A 258 12.42 -20.76 -3.91
CA VAL A 258 13.07 -21.96 -4.45
C VAL A 258 12.83 -22.05 -5.97
N PRO A 259 13.66 -22.78 -6.74
CA PRO A 259 13.52 -22.86 -8.20
C PRO A 259 12.11 -23.26 -8.66
N GLN A 260 11.45 -24.18 -7.96
CA GLN A 260 10.09 -24.62 -8.28
C GLN A 260 9.06 -23.50 -8.12
N GLU A 261 9.25 -22.60 -7.15
CA GLU A 261 8.37 -21.44 -6.95
C GLU A 261 8.59 -20.38 -8.03
N VAL A 262 9.85 -20.14 -8.41
CA VAL A 262 10.21 -19.22 -9.50
C VAL A 262 9.63 -19.72 -10.82
N GLU A 263 9.87 -20.98 -11.15
CA GLU A 263 9.37 -21.59 -12.38
C GLU A 263 7.84 -21.53 -12.45
N PHE A 264 7.15 -21.99 -11.39
CA PHE A 264 5.70 -21.99 -11.36
C PHE A 264 5.13 -20.58 -11.48
N TYR A 265 5.69 -19.62 -10.75
CA TYR A 265 5.17 -18.26 -10.77
C TYR A 265 5.41 -17.56 -12.12
N CYS A 266 6.58 -17.73 -12.74
CA CYS A 266 6.86 -17.17 -14.06
C CYS A 266 5.94 -17.76 -15.14
N ARG A 267 5.63 -19.07 -15.09
CA ARG A 267 4.62 -19.69 -15.96
C ARG A 267 3.23 -19.06 -15.75
N VAL A 268 2.84 -18.80 -14.52
CA VAL A 268 1.51 -18.22 -14.21
C VAL A 268 1.36 -16.80 -14.76
N ILE A 269 2.37 -15.94 -14.62
CA ILE A 269 2.26 -14.53 -15.03
C ILE A 269 2.64 -14.27 -16.49
N GLY A 270 3.42 -15.16 -17.11
CA GLY A 270 3.89 -15.05 -18.50
C GLY A 270 5.08 -14.11 -18.67
N ALA A 271 5.88 -14.36 -19.70
CA ALA A 271 7.08 -13.58 -20.03
C ALA A 271 6.76 -12.13 -20.43
N ASP A 272 5.64 -11.89 -21.13
CA ASP A 272 5.22 -10.56 -21.57
C ASP A 272 5.10 -9.58 -20.40
N MET A 273 4.65 -10.05 -19.23
CA MET A 273 4.50 -9.21 -18.05
C MET A 273 5.85 -8.63 -17.60
N PHE A 274 6.90 -9.46 -17.55
CA PHE A 274 8.24 -8.99 -17.22
C PHE A 274 8.77 -8.01 -18.26
N HIS A 275 8.58 -8.29 -19.55
CA HIS A 275 9.02 -7.39 -20.61
C HIS A 275 8.34 -6.02 -20.54
N ARG A 276 7.01 -5.99 -20.35
CA ARG A 276 6.23 -4.74 -20.24
C ARG A 276 6.63 -3.91 -19.03
N MET A 277 6.89 -4.55 -17.89
CA MET A 277 7.34 -3.88 -16.66
C MET A 277 8.83 -3.50 -16.68
N GLY A 278 9.59 -3.87 -17.72
CA GLY A 278 11.02 -3.59 -17.83
C GLY A 278 11.95 -4.53 -17.04
N TYR A 279 11.48 -5.73 -16.69
CA TYR A 279 12.22 -6.76 -15.94
C TYR A 279 12.72 -7.92 -16.81
N SER A 280 13.09 -7.66 -18.06
CA SER A 280 13.60 -8.68 -19.00
C SER A 280 14.87 -9.38 -18.47
N GLU A 281 15.79 -8.63 -17.84
CA GLU A 281 17.01 -9.21 -17.27
C GLU A 281 16.70 -10.19 -16.14
N GLN A 282 15.74 -9.86 -15.27
CA GLN A 282 15.36 -10.73 -14.16
C GLN A 282 14.59 -11.96 -14.63
N LEU A 283 13.85 -11.85 -15.74
CA LEU A 283 13.28 -13.00 -16.44
C LEU A 283 14.39 -13.93 -16.96
N GLU A 284 15.39 -13.39 -17.65
CA GLU A 284 16.52 -14.19 -18.16
C GLU A 284 17.28 -14.89 -17.03
N GLU A 285 17.49 -14.22 -15.90
CA GLU A 285 18.09 -14.83 -14.71
C GLU A 285 17.22 -15.98 -14.15
N ALA A 286 15.89 -15.82 -14.13
CA ALA A 286 14.97 -16.86 -13.70
C ALA A 286 14.96 -18.06 -14.66
N GLU A 287 15.03 -17.83 -15.96
CA GLU A 287 15.12 -18.88 -16.98
C GLU A 287 16.43 -19.65 -16.88
N GLN A 288 17.55 -18.96 -16.65
CA GLN A 288 18.85 -19.60 -16.39
C GLN A 288 18.83 -20.42 -15.10
N TRP A 289 18.20 -19.90 -14.04
CA TRP A 289 18.16 -20.57 -12.74
C TRP A 289 17.26 -21.81 -12.75
N THR A 290 16.14 -21.77 -13.47
CA THR A 290 15.17 -22.87 -13.53
C THR A 290 15.43 -23.84 -14.69
N GLY A 291 16.18 -23.41 -15.72
CA GLY A 291 16.41 -24.19 -16.94
C GLY A 291 15.20 -24.23 -17.88
N VAL A 292 14.23 -23.33 -17.71
CA VAL A 292 12.96 -23.30 -18.46
C VAL A 292 12.82 -21.95 -19.14
N ARG A 293 12.37 -21.94 -20.40
CA ARG A 293 11.88 -20.73 -21.08
C ARG A 293 10.37 -20.64 -20.90
N TYR A 294 9.88 -19.45 -20.58
CA TYR A 294 8.46 -19.26 -20.26
C TYR A 294 7.65 -18.81 -21.50
N GLU A 295 6.37 -19.17 -21.52
CA GLU A 295 5.46 -18.71 -22.57
C GLU A 295 5.19 -17.20 -22.44
N ALA A 296 4.80 -16.56 -23.55
CA ALA A 296 4.55 -15.12 -23.59
C ALA A 296 3.37 -14.72 -22.70
N GLY A 297 2.22 -15.38 -22.87
CA GLY A 297 1.00 -15.12 -22.13
C GLY A 297 0.98 -15.75 -20.74
N PRO A 298 0.07 -15.29 -19.85
CA PRO A 298 -0.14 -15.90 -18.55
C PRO A 298 -0.88 -17.25 -18.66
N ASP A 299 -0.82 -18.06 -17.60
CA ASP A 299 -1.58 -19.30 -17.49
C ASP A 299 -3.09 -19.01 -17.43
N GLU A 300 -3.78 -19.24 -18.54
CA GLU A 300 -5.21 -18.93 -18.69
C GLU A 300 -6.10 -19.67 -17.68
N GLU A 301 -5.73 -20.88 -17.28
CA GLU A 301 -6.51 -21.68 -16.32
C GLU A 301 -6.45 -21.04 -14.93
N VAL A 302 -5.23 -20.70 -14.48
CA VAL A 302 -5.03 -20.05 -13.17
C VAL A 302 -5.66 -18.66 -13.16
N ILE A 303 -5.46 -17.86 -14.20
CA ILE A 303 -6.04 -16.50 -14.31
C ILE A 303 -7.57 -16.55 -14.36
N SER A 304 -8.17 -17.45 -15.14
CA SER A 304 -9.63 -17.58 -15.23
C SER A 304 -10.24 -18.03 -13.89
N LYS A 305 -9.59 -18.97 -13.20
CA LYS A 305 -10.02 -19.42 -11.88
C LYS A 305 -9.96 -18.29 -10.86
N LEU A 306 -8.84 -17.56 -10.77
CA LEU A 306 -8.70 -16.44 -9.84
C LEU A 306 -9.70 -15.33 -10.15
N THR A 307 -9.94 -15.05 -11.45
CA THR A 307 -10.92 -14.05 -11.88
C THR A 307 -12.32 -14.42 -11.40
N ARG A 308 -12.72 -15.68 -11.60
CA ARG A 308 -14.01 -16.19 -11.11
C ARG A 308 -14.13 -16.08 -9.59
N GLN A 309 -13.13 -16.56 -8.84
CA GLN A 309 -13.12 -16.48 -7.37
C GLN A 309 -13.21 -15.03 -6.88
N PHE A 310 -12.50 -14.12 -7.53
CA PHE A 310 -12.50 -12.71 -7.16
C PHE A 310 -13.85 -12.04 -7.45
N SER A 311 -14.40 -12.25 -8.66
CA SER A 311 -15.71 -11.72 -9.04
C SER A 311 -16.85 -12.28 -8.20
N GLU A 312 -16.82 -13.58 -7.85
CA GLU A 312 -17.81 -14.20 -6.96
C GLU A 312 -17.77 -13.58 -5.55
N ALA A 313 -16.57 -13.32 -5.01
CA ALA A 313 -16.42 -12.78 -3.67
C ALA A 313 -16.73 -11.28 -3.57
N THR A 314 -16.45 -10.51 -4.62
CA THR A 314 -16.57 -9.05 -4.60
C THR A 314 -17.80 -8.54 -5.34
N GLY A 315 -18.41 -9.32 -6.21
CA GLY A 315 -19.43 -8.84 -7.15
C GLY A 315 -18.90 -7.85 -8.18
N SER A 316 -17.58 -7.68 -8.31
CA SER A 316 -17.00 -6.74 -9.26
C SER A 316 -17.12 -7.21 -10.69
N SER A 317 -17.43 -6.29 -11.60
CA SER A 317 -17.35 -6.52 -13.05
C SER A 317 -16.34 -5.54 -13.65
N TRP A 318 -15.14 -6.05 -13.90
CA TRP A 318 -14.05 -5.28 -14.47
C TRP A 318 -14.17 -5.21 -15.99
N LYS A 319 -13.88 -4.05 -16.57
CA LYS A 319 -13.68 -3.95 -18.03
C LYS A 319 -12.35 -4.59 -18.37
N GLN A 320 -12.35 -5.57 -19.28
CA GLN A 320 -11.13 -6.25 -19.73
C GLN A 320 -10.25 -5.27 -20.51
N GLY A 321 -8.94 -5.25 -20.21
CA GLY A 321 -7.98 -4.35 -20.87
C GLY A 321 -8.29 -2.87 -20.66
N TYR A 322 -8.95 -2.51 -19.56
CA TYR A 322 -9.28 -1.12 -19.26
C TYR A 322 -8.02 -0.27 -19.11
N ARG A 323 -7.97 0.83 -19.88
CA ARG A 323 -6.86 1.79 -19.89
C ARG A 323 -7.29 3.10 -19.25
N MET A 324 -6.34 3.79 -18.63
CA MET A 324 -6.55 5.13 -18.08
C MET A 324 -7.15 6.06 -19.14
N GLN A 325 -8.27 6.69 -18.83
CA GLN A 325 -8.96 7.55 -19.79
C GLN A 325 -8.24 8.89 -19.95
N PRO A 326 -8.11 9.43 -21.17
CA PRO A 326 -7.58 10.77 -21.39
C PRO A 326 -8.51 11.83 -20.79
N VAL A 327 -7.88 12.88 -20.26
CA VAL A 327 -8.50 14.07 -19.64
C VAL A 327 -9.72 14.59 -20.42
N ASP A 328 -9.65 14.64 -21.75
CA ASP A 328 -10.67 15.29 -22.58
C ASP A 328 -11.97 14.47 -22.73
N LEU A 329 -11.90 13.12 -22.63
CA LEU A 329 -13.07 12.25 -22.87
C LEU A 329 -14.09 12.25 -21.72
N VAL A 330 -13.69 12.68 -20.52
CA VAL A 330 -14.59 12.73 -19.34
C VAL A 330 -15.38 14.05 -19.28
N SER A 331 -15.03 15.05 -20.09
CA SER A 331 -15.68 16.36 -20.12
C SER A 331 -17.01 16.43 -20.91
N ASN A 332 -17.44 15.33 -21.54
CA ASN A 332 -18.63 15.29 -22.41
C ASN A 332 -19.92 14.80 -21.71
N THR A 333 -20.08 15.07 -20.42
CA THR A 333 -21.42 15.15 -19.81
C THR A 333 -21.83 16.61 -19.74
N PRO A 334 -22.95 17.02 -20.39
CA PRO A 334 -23.42 18.40 -20.29
C PRO A 334 -24.04 18.58 -18.92
N ASP A 335 -23.28 19.14 -17.98
CA ASP A 335 -23.85 19.70 -16.75
C ASP A 335 -23.65 21.22 -16.74
N GLU A 336 -24.70 21.87 -16.30
CA GLU A 336 -25.17 23.15 -16.79
C GLU A 336 -24.34 24.35 -16.30
N ASN A 337 -24.18 25.33 -17.19
CA ASN A 337 -23.93 26.72 -16.83
C ASN A 337 -24.99 27.21 -15.82
N ARG A 338 -24.60 27.40 -14.55
CA ARG A 338 -25.17 28.25 -13.48
C ARG A 338 -24.27 28.03 -12.26
N ASP A 339 -23.56 28.96 -11.65
CA ASP A 339 -23.59 30.41 -11.63
C ASP A 339 -22.15 30.93 -11.58
N ASN A 340 -21.89 31.96 -12.37
CA ASN A 340 -20.64 32.71 -12.33
C ASN A 340 -21.02 34.12 -11.83
N GLN A 341 -20.91 34.36 -10.52
CA GLN A 341 -20.92 35.73 -9.99
C GLN A 341 -19.89 35.90 -8.86
N ALA A 342 -19.06 36.92 -9.10
CA ALA A 342 -18.23 37.68 -8.18
C ALA A 342 -17.03 36.96 -7.53
N ALA A 343 -15.89 37.08 -8.22
CA ALA A 343 -14.58 37.12 -7.59
C ALA A 343 -14.50 38.32 -6.64
N ASN A 344 -14.30 38.06 -5.35
CA ASN A 344 -13.74 39.02 -4.40
C ASN A 344 -12.32 38.58 -4.03
N GLU A 345 -11.47 39.58 -3.84
CA GLU A 345 -10.06 39.52 -3.44
C GLU A 345 -9.79 38.70 -2.17
N PRO A 346 -8.54 38.25 -1.92
CA PRO A 346 -8.24 37.29 -0.86
C PRO A 346 -8.37 37.92 0.53
N ASP A 347 -9.45 37.57 1.24
CA ASP A 347 -9.58 37.85 2.66
C ASP A 347 -8.54 37.06 3.47
N ALA A 348 -7.93 37.76 4.42
CA ALA A 348 -6.99 37.21 5.38
C ALA A 348 -7.62 36.02 6.12
N ILE A 349 -6.87 34.91 6.22
CA ILE A 349 -7.27 33.68 6.91
C ILE A 349 -7.82 34.04 8.29
N GLU A 350 -9.13 33.84 8.47
CA GLU A 350 -9.84 34.15 9.70
C GLU A 350 -9.23 33.32 10.86
N PRO A 351 -8.79 33.94 11.98
CA PRO A 351 -8.06 33.25 13.04
C PRO A 351 -8.84 32.09 13.67
N THR A 352 -10.16 32.08 13.54
CA THR A 352 -11.07 31.04 14.00
C THR A 352 -10.95 29.75 13.18
N LEU A 353 -10.82 29.84 11.86
CA LEU A 353 -10.63 28.70 10.95
C LEU A 353 -9.27 28.04 11.17
N ALA A 354 -8.21 28.85 11.33
CA ALA A 354 -6.88 28.36 11.66
C ALA A 354 -6.84 27.64 13.03
N ALA A 355 -7.57 28.16 14.03
CA ALA A 355 -7.71 27.53 15.33
C ALA A 355 -8.46 26.18 15.25
N LEU A 356 -9.55 26.10 14.48
CA LEU A 356 -10.31 24.87 14.27
C LEU A 356 -9.50 23.79 13.53
N ALA A 357 -8.74 24.18 12.50
CA ALA A 357 -7.82 23.28 11.80
C ALA A 357 -6.74 22.74 12.76
N THR A 358 -6.18 23.62 13.60
CA THR A 358 -5.20 23.22 14.62
C THR A 358 -5.81 22.25 15.64
N ILE A 359 -7.05 22.47 16.09
CA ILE A 359 -7.76 21.56 17.00
C ILE A 359 -7.97 20.19 16.33
N ARG A 360 -8.42 20.14 15.08
CA ARG A 360 -8.59 18.88 14.34
C ARG A 360 -7.26 18.13 14.20
N GLN A 361 -6.16 18.83 13.91
CA GLN A 361 -4.83 18.24 13.83
C GLN A 361 -4.36 17.68 15.18
N LEU A 362 -4.63 18.40 16.28
CA LEU A 362 -4.32 17.95 17.64
C LEU A 362 -5.17 16.75 18.06
N GLU A 363 -6.47 16.73 17.74
CA GLU A 363 -7.34 15.58 18.00
C GLU A 363 -6.89 14.34 17.21
N ALA A 364 -6.50 14.50 15.95
CA ALA A 364 -5.93 13.41 15.16
C ALA A 364 -4.60 12.92 15.75
N ALA A 365 -3.73 13.83 16.19
CA ALA A 365 -2.48 13.51 16.87
C ALA A 365 -2.69 12.84 18.24
N LEU A 366 -3.76 13.19 18.96
CA LEU A 366 -4.12 12.56 20.23
C LEU A 366 -4.61 11.12 20.01
N ARG A 367 -5.56 10.92 19.08
CA ARG A 367 -6.02 9.58 18.69
C ARG A 367 -4.87 8.71 18.18
N ALA A 368 -3.93 9.31 17.46
CA ALA A 368 -2.70 8.66 17.02
C ALA A 368 -1.84 8.17 18.19
N ALA A 369 -1.64 9.02 19.19
CA ALA A 369 -0.86 8.69 20.38
C ALA A 369 -1.52 7.57 21.19
N ASP A 370 -2.84 7.62 21.37
CA ASP A 370 -3.60 6.56 22.06
C ASP A 370 -3.47 5.21 21.35
N ASN A 371 -3.64 5.19 20.02
CA ASN A 371 -3.47 3.98 19.22
C ASN A 371 -2.04 3.42 19.29
N ARG A 372 -1.02 4.28 19.34
CA ARG A 372 0.38 3.85 19.51
C ARG A 372 0.61 3.22 20.88
N LEU A 373 0.04 3.80 21.95
CA LEU A 373 0.10 3.22 23.28
C LEU A 373 -0.54 1.83 23.31
N GLU A 374 -1.74 1.70 22.74
CA GLU A 374 -2.46 0.42 22.67
C GLU A 374 -1.67 -0.66 21.90
N ARG A 375 -1.07 -0.30 20.76
CA ARG A 375 -0.16 -1.22 20.04
C ARG A 375 1.06 -1.61 20.86
N GLY A 376 1.68 -0.65 21.54
CA GLY A 376 2.81 -0.92 22.44
C GLY A 376 2.45 -1.90 23.56
N TYR A 377 1.24 -1.78 24.12
CA TYR A 377 0.72 -2.75 25.08
C TYR A 377 0.52 -4.14 24.46
N ASN A 378 -0.10 -4.22 23.30
CA ASN A 378 -0.35 -5.49 22.60
C ASN A 378 0.95 -6.19 22.19
N GLU A 379 1.94 -5.43 21.70
CA GLU A 379 3.25 -5.96 21.34
C GLU A 379 4.04 -6.43 22.56
N ARG A 380 3.98 -5.69 23.67
CA ARG A 380 4.55 -6.11 24.95
C ARG A 380 3.93 -7.43 25.44
N GLU A 381 2.61 -7.59 25.35
CA GLU A 381 1.94 -8.85 25.71
C GLU A 381 2.36 -9.99 24.76
N ARG A 382 2.45 -9.74 23.46
CA ARG A 382 2.96 -10.72 22.49
C ARG A 382 4.40 -11.16 22.81
N LEU A 383 5.28 -10.21 23.11
CA LEU A 383 6.67 -10.48 23.50
C LEU A 383 6.75 -11.27 24.80
N LYS A 384 5.89 -10.99 25.79
CA LYS A 384 5.78 -11.80 27.02
C LYS A 384 5.39 -13.25 26.71
N VAL A 385 4.40 -13.46 25.83
CA VAL A 385 3.97 -14.81 25.42
C VAL A 385 5.10 -15.55 24.68
N GLN A 386 5.82 -14.86 23.79
CA GLN A 386 6.98 -15.43 23.09
C GLN A 386 8.12 -15.77 24.05
N LEU A 387 8.42 -14.91 25.02
CA LEU A 387 9.43 -15.14 26.03
C LEU A 387 9.06 -16.32 26.92
N ALA A 388 7.78 -16.44 27.33
CA ALA A 388 7.28 -17.60 28.08
C ALA A 388 7.41 -18.90 27.28
N SER A 389 7.09 -18.86 25.98
CA SER A 389 7.25 -20.00 25.07
C SER A 389 8.73 -20.39 24.89
N ALA A 390 9.61 -19.40 24.71
CA ALA A 390 11.06 -19.61 24.60
C ALA A 390 11.64 -20.20 25.90
N HIS A 391 11.25 -19.67 27.06
CA HIS A 391 11.60 -20.23 28.37
C HIS A 391 11.11 -21.68 28.51
N SER A 392 9.87 -21.98 28.12
CA SER A 392 9.35 -23.35 28.14
C SER A 392 10.15 -24.30 27.25
N LYS A 393 10.52 -23.87 26.04
CA LYS A 393 11.38 -24.64 25.13
C LYS A 393 12.78 -24.87 25.71
N ILE A 394 13.40 -23.84 26.30
CA ILE A 394 14.70 -23.96 26.97
C ILE A 394 14.61 -24.92 28.16
N GLN A 395 13.54 -24.87 28.95
CA GLN A 395 13.34 -25.81 30.07
C GLN A 395 13.16 -27.25 29.59
N ARG A 396 12.41 -27.48 28.50
CA ARG A 396 12.28 -28.81 27.88
C ARG A 396 13.62 -29.34 27.36
N ILE A 397 14.43 -28.51 26.73
CA ILE A 397 15.77 -28.87 26.28
C ILE A 397 16.67 -29.20 27.49
N LYS A 398 16.63 -28.39 28.55
CA LYS A 398 17.37 -28.66 29.80
C LYS A 398 16.96 -29.98 30.46
N SER A 399 15.68 -30.37 30.40
CA SER A 399 15.20 -31.65 30.94
C SER A 399 15.58 -32.87 30.10
N LEU A 400 15.95 -32.69 28.83
CA LEU A 400 16.36 -33.78 27.93
C LEU A 400 17.86 -34.07 27.95
N ILE A 401 18.67 -33.20 28.57
CA ILE A 401 20.12 -33.38 28.70
C ILE A 401 20.43 -34.13 30.01
N PRO A 402 21.03 -35.34 29.98
CA PRO A 402 21.21 -36.19 31.17
C PRO A 402 22.14 -35.64 32.29
N PHE A 403 22.59 -34.39 32.17
CA PHE A 403 23.46 -33.70 33.15
C PHE A 403 23.16 -32.18 33.24
N GLY A 404 22.03 -31.70 32.71
CA GLY A 404 21.74 -30.25 32.57
C GLY A 404 21.78 -29.46 33.89
N ASN A 405 21.35 -30.08 35.00
CA ASN A 405 21.39 -29.44 36.33
C ASN A 405 22.78 -29.43 36.96
N GLN A 406 23.69 -30.34 36.56
CA GLN A 406 25.06 -30.38 37.08
C GLN A 406 25.99 -29.37 36.38
N ILE A 407 25.75 -29.08 35.09
CA ILE A 407 26.55 -28.09 34.33
C ILE A 407 26.34 -26.67 34.87
N SER A 408 25.12 -26.33 35.31
CA SER A 408 24.84 -25.01 35.89
C SER A 408 25.47 -24.81 37.27
N ALA A 409 25.62 -25.89 38.06
CA ALA A 409 26.36 -25.89 39.33
C ALA A 409 27.88 -25.79 39.13
N TRP A 410 28.41 -26.40 38.05
CA TRP A 410 29.81 -26.26 37.66
C TRP A 410 30.15 -24.86 37.13
N ALA A 411 29.24 -24.22 36.41
CA ALA A 411 29.42 -22.86 35.89
C ALA A 411 29.37 -21.78 37.00
N SER A 412 28.54 -21.96 38.03
CA SER A 412 28.50 -21.07 39.19
C SER A 412 29.73 -21.24 40.11
N GLN A 413 30.24 -22.47 40.28
CA GLN A 413 31.50 -22.69 41.01
C GLN A 413 32.73 -22.13 40.29
N ARG A 414 32.78 -22.15 38.95
CA ARG A 414 33.90 -21.56 38.18
C ARG A 414 33.92 -20.03 38.18
N LYS A 415 32.77 -19.36 38.34
CA LYS A 415 32.72 -17.89 38.49
C LYS A 415 33.20 -17.42 39.86
N ILE A 416 33.06 -18.24 40.90
CA ILE A 416 33.54 -17.94 42.26
C ILE A 416 35.07 -18.12 42.38
N LEU A 417 35.68 -18.99 41.56
CA LEU A 417 37.13 -19.27 41.59
C LEU A 417 38.01 -18.36 40.72
N ARG A 418 37.44 -17.43 39.93
CA ARG A 418 38.21 -16.46 39.12
C ARG A 418 38.02 -14.99 39.52
N GLY A 419 37.32 -14.72 40.62
CA GLY A 419 37.06 -13.37 41.14
C GLY A 419 37.89 -12.99 42.36
N GLY A 420 39.13 -13.46 42.47
CA GLY A 420 39.98 -13.16 43.63
C GLY A 420 41.46 -13.42 43.42
N LYS A 421 42.16 -12.49 42.76
CA LYS A 421 43.41 -11.85 43.20
C LYS A 421 44.06 -11.07 42.06
N SER A 422 44.32 -9.79 42.37
CA SER A 422 44.99 -8.69 41.64
C SER A 422 44.34 -8.17 40.37
#